data_AF-A0A937PZZ6-F1
#
_entry.id   AF-A0A937PZZ6-F1
#
_cell.length_a   1.000
_cell.length_b   1.000
_cell.length_c   1.000
_cell.angle_alpha   90.00
_cell.angle_beta   90.00
_cell.angle_gamma   90.00
#
_symmetry.space_group_name_H-M   'P 1'
#
loop_
_entity.id
_entity.type
_entity.pdbx_description
1 polymer ?
#
loop_
_entity_poly.entity_id
_entity_poly.type
_entity_poly.pdbx_seq_one_letter_code
_entity_poly.pdbx_strand_id
1 'polypeptide(L)'
;MMLDAGGVLQTYRLDLPPEFALGGLGRPCTATRIQDHPLRFLEYEGSVNKGLGSVRIVDSGRYQLLDDGTESFLLDFDGEALTGQFRLAHIEGNEWQFKRIAQS
;
A
#
# COMPACT_ATOMS: atom_id res chain seq x y z
N MET A 1 -2.76 1.80 2.43
CA MET A 1 -2.09 2.01 1.14
C MET A 1 -3.14 2.10 0.04
N MET A 2 -3.00 3.08 -0.84
CA MET A 2 -3.89 3.32 -1.99
C MET A 2 -3.01 3.43 -3.24
N LEU A 3 -3.28 2.60 -4.25
CA LEU A 3 -2.53 2.56 -5.51
C LEU A 3 -3.45 3.00 -6.65
N ASP A 4 -3.07 4.05 -7.40
CA ASP A 4 -3.82 4.50 -8.57
C ASP A 4 -3.67 3.52 -9.75
N ALA A 5 -4.75 2.78 -10.04
CA ALA A 5 -4.82 1.81 -11.12
C ALA A 5 -5.60 2.33 -12.34
N GLY A 6 -5.49 3.63 -12.65
CA GLY A 6 -6.05 4.21 -13.88
C GLY A 6 -7.54 4.52 -13.79
N GLY A 7 -7.97 5.10 -12.67
CA GLY A 7 -9.34 5.60 -12.48
C GLY A 7 -9.94 5.30 -11.10
N VAL A 8 -9.35 4.34 -10.39
CA VAL A 8 -9.70 4.00 -9.01
C VAL A 8 -8.44 3.77 -8.19
N LEU A 9 -8.58 3.93 -6.88
CA LEU A 9 -7.53 3.59 -5.93
C LEU A 9 -7.75 2.16 -5.43
N GLN A 10 -6.91 1.24 -5.89
CA GLN A 10 -6.83 -0.08 -5.29
C GLN A 10 -6.33 0.05 -3.86
N THR A 11 -7.18 -0.33 -2.90
CA THR A 11 -6.95 0.02 -1.50
C THR A 11 -6.66 -1.20 -0.64
N TYR A 12 -5.54 -1.13 0.07
CA TYR A 12 -5.03 -2.16 0.97
C TYR A 12 -4.85 -1.56 2.37
N ARG A 13 -5.57 -2.10 3.35
CA ARG A 13 -5.36 -1.76 4.76
C ARG A 13 -4.18 -2.56 5.29
N LEU A 14 -3.10 -1.89 5.63
CA LEU A 14 -1.95 -2.51 6.29
C LEU A 14 -2.25 -2.68 7.78
N ASP A 15 -1.83 -3.80 8.35
CA ASP A 15 -1.92 -4.09 9.79
C ASP A 15 -0.90 -3.30 10.62
N LEU A 16 0.23 -2.96 9.99
CA LEU A 16 1.31 -2.15 10.53
C LEU A 16 1.53 -0.90 9.67
N PRO A 17 2.06 0.19 10.25
CA PRO A 17 2.51 1.34 9.48
C PRO A 17 3.54 0.94 8.40
N PRO A 18 3.53 1.59 7.22
CA PRO A 18 4.33 1.19 6.06
C PRO A 18 5.84 1.17 6.34
N GLU A 19 6.33 2.02 7.24
CA GLU A 19 7.74 2.07 7.63
C GLU A 19 8.26 0.76 8.24
N PHE A 20 7.39 -0.11 8.76
CA PHE A 20 7.78 -1.42 9.27
C PHE A 20 8.17 -2.39 8.15
N ALA A 21 7.68 -2.19 6.93
CA ALA A 21 8.12 -2.94 5.76
C ALA A 21 9.55 -2.57 5.32
N LEU A 22 10.09 -1.43 5.78
CA LEU A 22 11.41 -0.92 5.39
C LEU A 22 12.57 -1.45 6.25
N GLY A 23 12.31 -1.84 7.50
CA GLY A 23 13.34 -2.14 8.50
C GLY A 23 14.31 -3.24 8.04
N GLY A 24 15.55 -3.24 8.56
CA GLY A 24 16.68 -4.08 8.10
C GLY A 24 16.50 -5.61 8.15
N LEU A 25 15.31 -6.11 8.52
CA LEU A 25 14.91 -7.52 8.42
C LEU A 25 13.73 -7.76 7.44
N GLY A 26 13.22 -6.73 6.76
CA GLY A 26 12.17 -6.84 5.74
C GLY A 26 10.94 -7.60 6.23
N ARG A 27 10.44 -7.29 7.45
CA ARG A 27 9.29 -8.00 8.00
C ARG A 27 8.08 -7.77 7.09
N PRO A 28 7.45 -8.84 6.56
CA PRO A 28 6.24 -8.67 5.78
C PRO A 28 5.14 -8.06 6.64
N CYS A 29 4.40 -7.12 6.08
CA CYS A 29 3.15 -6.61 6.64
C CYS A 29 1.99 -7.37 6.03
N THR A 30 0.97 -7.66 6.84
CA THR A 30 -0.29 -8.16 6.31
C THR A 30 -1.11 -6.99 5.77
N ALA A 31 -1.68 -7.18 4.59
CA ALA A 31 -2.48 -6.21 3.88
C ALA A 31 -3.85 -6.82 3.59
N THR A 32 -4.93 -6.15 3.99
CA THR A 32 -6.29 -6.55 3.61
C THR A 32 -6.76 -5.70 2.45
N ARG A 33 -7.11 -6.33 1.31
CA ARG A 33 -7.82 -5.63 0.21
C ARG A 33 -9.20 -5.22 0.68
N ILE A 34 -9.51 -3.94 0.56
CA ILE A 34 -10.82 -3.37 0.85
C ILE A 34 -11.41 -2.73 -0.42
N GLN A 35 -12.60 -2.13 -0.31
CA GLN A 35 -13.24 -1.47 -1.44
C GLN A 35 -12.28 -0.44 -2.08
N ASP A 36 -12.33 -0.37 -3.40
CA ASP A 36 -11.62 0.66 -4.14
C ASP A 36 -12.15 2.04 -3.74
N HIS A 37 -11.25 3.01 -3.67
CA HIS A 37 -11.59 4.38 -3.32
C HIS A 37 -11.52 5.29 -4.56
N PRO A 38 -12.32 6.37 -4.61
CA PRO A 38 -12.18 7.39 -5.65
C PRO A 38 -10.85 8.13 -5.54
N LEU A 39 -10.30 8.59 -6.68
CA LEU A 39 -9.00 9.28 -6.76
C LEU A 39 -8.84 10.46 -5.78
N ARG A 40 -9.93 11.18 -5.47
CA ARG A 40 -9.92 12.29 -4.49
C ARG A 40 -9.41 11.92 -3.10
N PHE A 41 -9.35 10.62 -2.77
CA PHE A 41 -8.83 10.14 -1.49
C PHE A 41 -7.31 10.17 -1.40
N LEU A 42 -6.57 10.36 -2.50
CA LEU A 42 -5.11 10.53 -2.47
C LEU A 42 -4.67 11.72 -1.62
N GLU A 43 -5.48 12.76 -1.58
CA GLU A 43 -5.20 14.02 -0.89
C GLU A 43 -6.14 14.25 0.32
N TYR A 44 -6.95 13.26 0.67
CA TYR A 44 -7.93 13.41 1.74
C TYR A 44 -7.31 13.22 3.13
N GLU A 45 -7.39 14.25 3.95
CA GLU A 45 -7.18 14.19 5.39
C GLU A 45 -8.41 14.71 6.12
N GLY A 46 -8.70 14.15 7.29
CA GLY A 46 -9.79 14.62 8.14
C GLY A 46 -10.59 13.52 8.81
N SER A 47 -11.72 13.91 9.41
CA SER A 47 -12.58 13.00 10.17
C SER A 47 -13.32 12.02 9.27
N VAL A 48 -13.48 10.80 9.74
CA VAL A 48 -14.29 9.74 9.10
C VAL A 48 -15.30 9.19 10.10
N ASN A 49 -16.27 8.41 9.60
CA ASN A 49 -17.27 7.76 10.45
C ASN A 49 -17.99 8.71 11.42
N LYS A 50 -18.41 9.89 10.93
CA LYS A 50 -19.05 10.94 11.75
C LYS A 50 -18.20 11.41 12.95
N GLY A 51 -16.87 11.42 12.79
CA GLY A 51 -15.94 11.89 13.83
C GLY A 51 -15.41 10.79 14.74
N LEU A 52 -15.74 9.52 14.50
CA LEU A 52 -15.24 8.39 15.28
C LEU A 52 -13.84 7.92 14.86
N GLY A 53 -13.30 8.49 13.78
CA GLY A 53 -11.92 8.27 13.36
C GLY A 53 -11.39 9.45 12.57
N SER A 54 -10.09 9.45 12.31
CA SER A 54 -9.42 10.41 11.44
C SER A 54 -8.50 9.70 10.46
N VAL A 55 -8.31 10.33 9.31
CA VAL A 55 -7.35 9.94 8.29
C VAL A 55 -6.29 11.03 8.19
N ARG A 56 -5.03 10.60 8.15
CA ARG A 56 -3.88 11.43 7.81
C ARG A 56 -3.05 10.71 6.75
N ILE A 57 -2.42 11.47 5.88
CA ILE A 57 -1.43 10.97 4.93
C ILE A 57 -0.11 10.83 5.70
N VAL A 58 0.42 9.61 5.73
CA VAL A 58 1.71 9.31 6.41
C VAL A 58 2.87 9.18 5.45
N ASP A 59 2.57 9.00 4.16
CA ASP A 59 3.51 8.95 3.06
C ASP A 59 2.74 9.21 1.75
N SER A 60 3.40 9.80 0.77
CA SER A 60 2.84 10.04 -0.56
C SER A 60 3.96 10.05 -1.59
N GLY A 61 3.67 9.57 -2.80
CA GLY A 61 4.69 9.43 -3.81
C GLY A 61 4.17 8.81 -5.09
N ARG A 62 5.09 8.56 -6.01
CA ARG A 62 4.81 7.81 -7.22
C ARG A 62 5.13 6.33 -6.98
N TYR A 63 4.56 5.49 -7.83
CA TYR A 63 5.01 4.11 -7.93
C TYR A 63 5.01 3.67 -9.39
N GLN A 64 5.76 2.62 -9.69
CA GLN A 64 5.73 1.92 -10.96
C GLN A 64 5.31 0.47 -10.71
N LEU A 65 4.42 -0.05 -11.55
CA LEU A 65 4.11 -1.48 -11.60
C LEU A 65 5.12 -2.14 -12.53
N LEU A 66 6.03 -2.92 -11.96
CA LEU A 66 7.11 -3.61 -12.68
C LEU A 66 6.70 -5.00 -13.18
N ASP A 67 5.77 -5.65 -12.48
CA ASP A 67 5.20 -6.97 -12.79
C ASP A 67 3.77 -7.02 -12.25
N ASP A 68 2.81 -7.40 -13.10
CA ASP A 68 1.37 -7.41 -12.82
C ASP A 68 0.77 -8.82 -12.77
N GLY A 69 1.56 -9.80 -12.32
CA GLY A 69 1.15 -11.18 -12.19
C GLY A 69 -0.16 -11.39 -11.42
N THR A 70 -0.90 -12.45 -11.76
CA THR A 70 -2.27 -12.72 -11.27
C THR A 70 -2.39 -12.69 -9.74
N GLU A 71 -1.41 -13.24 -9.04
CA GLU A 71 -1.41 -13.38 -7.58
C GLU A 71 -0.32 -12.52 -6.92
N SER A 72 0.43 -11.73 -7.69
CA SER A 72 1.52 -10.94 -7.13
C SER A 72 1.94 -9.78 -8.02
N PHE A 73 2.07 -8.62 -7.41
CA PHE A 73 2.59 -7.41 -8.03
C PHE A 73 4.00 -7.11 -7.55
N LEU A 74 4.86 -6.73 -8.49
CA LEU A 74 6.13 -6.07 -8.19
C LEU A 74 5.96 -4.57 -8.38
N LEU A 75 6.22 -3.81 -7.32
CA LEU A 75 6.01 -2.38 -7.26
C LEU A 75 7.33 -1.69 -6.93
N ASP A 76 7.65 -0.59 -7.60
CA ASP A 76 8.76 0.29 -7.24
C ASP A 76 8.19 1.61 -6.74
N PHE A 77 8.43 1.94 -5.47
CA PHE A 77 7.92 3.16 -4.84
C PHE A 77 8.96 4.27 -4.84
N ASP A 78 8.47 5.49 -5.08
CA ASP A 78 9.20 6.75 -4.99
C ASP A 78 8.37 7.72 -4.14
N GLY A 79 8.27 7.40 -2.85
CA GLY A 79 7.69 8.24 -1.80
C GLY A 79 8.73 8.76 -0.82
N GLU A 80 8.29 9.51 0.19
CA GLU A 80 9.17 10.08 1.22
C GLU A 80 9.64 9.01 2.22
N ALA A 81 8.74 8.09 2.60
CA ALA A 81 9.05 7.00 3.50
C ALA A 81 9.28 5.69 2.74
N LEU A 82 8.32 5.27 1.91
CA LEU A 82 8.44 4.07 1.09
C LEU A 82 9.22 4.35 -0.19
N THR A 83 10.44 3.82 -0.26
CA THR A 83 11.30 3.93 -1.45
C THR A 83 11.88 2.57 -1.85
N GLY A 84 11.88 2.29 -3.16
CA GLY A 84 12.44 1.10 -3.78
C GLY A 84 11.41 0.00 -4.02
N GLN A 85 11.89 -1.23 -4.23
CA GLN A 85 11.06 -2.33 -4.71
C GLN A 85 10.39 -3.16 -3.60
N PHE A 86 9.11 -3.45 -3.80
CA PHE A 86 8.28 -4.23 -2.90
C PHE A 86 7.44 -5.23 -3.67
N ARG A 87 7.10 -6.32 -3.00
CA ARG A 87 6.15 -7.30 -3.47
C ARG A 87 4.85 -7.20 -2.69
N LEU A 88 3.74 -7.16 -3.41
CA LEU A 88 2.39 -7.34 -2.87
C LEU A 88 1.86 -8.67 -3.40
N ALA A 89 1.73 -9.68 -2.56
CA ALA A 89 1.35 -11.05 -2.95
C ALA A 89 0.04 -11.47 -2.30
N HIS A 90 -0.88 -12.03 -3.06
CA HIS A 90 -2.12 -12.59 -2.51
C HIS A 90 -1.81 -13.80 -1.65
N ILE A 91 -2.54 -13.95 -0.54
CA ILE A 91 -2.47 -15.13 0.32
C ILE A 91 -3.75 -15.94 0.15
N GLU A 92 -4.88 -15.39 0.61
CA GLU A 92 -6.20 -16.01 0.50
C GLU A 92 -7.29 -14.95 0.67
N GLY A 93 -8.47 -15.17 0.08
CA GLY A 93 -9.61 -14.27 0.23
C GLY A 93 -9.23 -12.83 -0.12
N ASN A 94 -9.28 -11.93 0.87
CA ASN A 94 -8.84 -10.54 0.73
C ASN A 94 -7.50 -10.24 1.44
N GLU A 95 -6.79 -11.25 1.91
CA GLU A 95 -5.51 -11.12 2.58
C GLU A 95 -4.35 -11.16 1.57
N TRP A 96 -3.42 -10.24 1.76
CA TRP A 96 -2.23 -10.03 0.95
C TRP A 96 -1.03 -9.83 1.88
N GLN A 97 0.16 -10.09 1.37
CA GLN A 97 1.43 -9.82 2.02
C GLN A 97 2.16 -8.70 1.30
N PHE A 98 2.55 -7.67 2.04
CA PHE A 98 3.39 -6.57 1.54
C PHE A 98 4.79 -6.68 2.13
N LYS A 99 5.82 -6.75 1.29
CA LYS A 99 7.22 -6.87 1.75
C LYS A 99 8.20 -6.16 0.84
N ARG A 100 9.25 -5.59 1.42
CA ARG A 100 10.38 -5.09 0.65
C ARG A 100 11.13 -6.26 0.01
N ILE A 101 11.61 -6.08 -1.22
CA ILE A 101 12.51 -7.04 -1.84
C ILE A 101 13.94 -6.65 -1.46
N ALA A 102 14.70 -7.61 -0.91
CA ALA A 102 16.11 -7.41 -0.67
C ALA A 102 16.81 -7.22 -2.03
N GLN A 103 17.47 -6.07 -2.20
CA GLN A 103 18.40 -5.89 -3.32
C GLN A 103 19.59 -6.81 -3.06
N SER A 104 19.89 -7.67 -4.05
CA SER A 104 21.04 -8.58 -4.01
C SER A 104 22.36 -7.84 -4.16
#